data_AF-A0A4P5Y9S3-F1
#
_entry.id   AF-A0A4P5Y9S3-F1
#
_cell.length_a   1.000
_cell.length_b   1.000
_cell.length_c   1.000
_cell.angle_alpha   90.00
_cell.angle_beta   90.00
_cell.angle_gamma   90.00
#
_symmetry.space_group_name_H-M   'P 1'
#
loop_
_entity.id
_entity.type
_entity.pdbx_description
1 polymer ?
#
loop_
_entity_poly.entity_id
_entity_poly.type
_entity_poly.pdbx_seq_one_letter_code
_entity_poly.pdbx_strand_id
1 'polypeptide(L)'
;MNTDHSNTQAPALDDELAQTQVNEDGSITLVQTGEPVQGPAPVRWVGSKLKPDPRHGSLLISKFVNCLMWDGKKSLAEGIIYQAMDQIKEKLSTDPLPVFEQALENAKPLVEVRSKRIGGANYQVPVEVSKKRQQTLAIRWILEAVRARKGRATHEKLAQELIDCYNKTGTTIQKRENTHRMAEANKAFSHFA
;
A
#
# COMPACT_ATOMS: atom_id res chain seq x y z
N MET A 1 41.83 -40.79 17.83
CA MET A 1 42.45 -39.46 17.85
C MET A 1 41.33 -38.45 17.62
N ASN A 2 41.23 -37.48 18.51
CA ASN A 2 40.31 -36.33 18.43
C ASN A 2 40.82 -35.41 17.28
N THR A 3 40.11 -34.47 16.65
CA THR A 3 39.09 -33.50 17.06
C THR A 3 38.22 -33.12 15.84
N ASP A 4 37.09 -32.40 15.88
CA ASP A 4 36.06 -32.14 16.93
C ASP A 4 34.78 -31.64 16.22
N HIS A 5 33.65 -31.53 16.96
CA HIS A 5 32.45 -30.86 16.48
C HIS A 5 32.43 -29.38 16.91
N SER A 6 32.74 -28.45 16.00
CA SER A 6 32.56 -27.01 16.25
C SER A 6 31.09 -26.60 16.18
N ASN A 7 30.43 -26.68 17.33
CA ASN A 7 29.13 -26.08 17.62
C ASN A 7 29.16 -24.56 17.33
N THR A 8 28.52 -24.10 16.25
CA THR A 8 28.29 -22.66 16.01
C THR A 8 27.21 -22.17 16.96
N GLN A 9 27.61 -21.90 18.19
CA GLN A 9 26.76 -21.39 19.25
C GLN A 9 26.31 -19.97 18.93
N ALA A 10 25.00 -19.70 19.01
CA ALA A 10 24.50 -18.33 18.92
C ALA A 10 25.10 -17.47 20.06
N PRO A 11 25.46 -16.20 19.81
CA PRO A 11 25.95 -15.33 20.87
C PRO A 11 24.86 -15.15 21.93
N ALA A 12 25.27 -15.22 23.20
CA ALA A 12 24.36 -15.11 24.33
C ALA A 12 23.69 -13.73 24.39
N LEU A 13 22.46 -13.71 24.90
CA LEU A 13 21.79 -12.48 25.33
C LEU A 13 22.26 -12.18 26.75
N ASP A 14 23.26 -11.32 26.89
CA ASP A 14 23.64 -10.77 28.18
C ASP A 14 22.65 -9.66 28.56
N ASP A 15 21.62 -10.04 29.32
CA ASP A 15 20.67 -9.12 29.97
C ASP A 15 21.36 -8.36 31.12
N GLU A 16 22.26 -7.42 30.80
CA GLU A 16 22.60 -6.34 31.73
C GLU A 16 21.49 -5.27 31.68
N LEU A 17 20.68 -5.23 32.74
CA LEU A 17 19.62 -4.24 32.96
C LEU A 17 20.22 -2.84 33.09
N ALA A 18 20.35 -2.14 31.95
CA ALA A 18 20.82 -0.76 31.91
C ALA A 18 19.95 0.14 32.79
N GLN A 19 20.57 0.80 33.77
CA GLN A 19 19.85 1.63 34.73
C GLN A 19 19.39 2.94 34.08
N THR A 20 18.08 3.07 33.96
CA THR A 20 17.39 4.21 33.37
C THR A 20 17.21 5.31 34.42
N GLN A 21 17.86 6.46 34.25
CA GLN A 21 17.56 7.66 35.05
C GLN A 21 16.62 8.60 34.29
N VAL A 22 15.64 9.14 35.02
CA VAL A 22 14.67 10.11 34.51
C VAL A 22 15.07 11.48 35.06
N ASN A 23 15.37 12.42 34.18
CA ASN A 23 15.72 13.78 34.55
C ASN A 23 14.46 14.61 34.84
N GLU A 24 14.59 15.73 35.55
CA GLU A 24 13.45 16.57 35.99
C GLU A 24 12.59 17.10 34.82
N ASP A 25 13.19 17.23 33.62
CA ASP A 25 12.51 17.60 32.37
C ASP A 25 11.71 16.45 31.71
N GLY A 26 11.64 15.27 32.33
CA GLY A 26 11.00 14.07 31.77
C GLY A 26 11.79 13.38 30.65
N SER A 27 13.03 13.80 30.41
CA SER A 27 13.95 13.11 29.50
C SER A 27 14.57 11.88 30.17
N ILE A 28 14.82 10.84 29.38
CA ILE A 28 15.38 9.56 29.84
C ILE A 28 16.79 9.40 29.27
N THR A 29 17.77 9.17 30.14
CA THR A 29 19.19 9.00 29.76
C THR A 29 19.75 7.66 30.25
N LEU A 30 20.50 6.99 29.36
CA LEU A 30 21.30 5.80 29.68
C LEU A 30 22.70 6.26 30.12
N VAL A 31 23.19 5.70 31.23
CA VAL A 31 24.20 6.35 32.10
C VAL A 31 25.63 6.47 31.51
N GLN A 32 25.97 5.90 30.34
CA GLN A 32 27.37 5.89 29.84
C GLN A 32 27.62 6.30 28.38
N THR A 33 26.66 6.87 27.67
CA THR A 33 26.93 7.51 26.37
C THR A 33 26.23 8.86 26.29
N GLY A 34 26.99 9.95 26.40
CA GLY A 34 26.52 11.34 26.23
C GLY A 34 26.15 11.72 24.80
N GLU A 35 25.92 10.73 23.93
CA GLU A 35 25.43 10.93 22.57
C GLU A 35 23.90 10.79 22.57
N PRO A 36 23.16 11.73 21.97
CA PRO A 36 21.72 11.57 21.81
C PRO A 36 21.48 10.38 20.88
N VAL A 37 20.99 9.26 21.43
CA VAL A 37 20.67 8.05 20.67
C VAL A 37 19.52 8.36 19.72
N GLN A 38 19.86 8.81 18.52
CA GLN A 38 18.90 9.09 17.47
C GLN A 38 18.25 7.76 17.10
N GLY A 39 16.99 7.60 17.53
CA GLY A 39 16.22 6.37 17.29
C GLY A 39 16.25 6.00 15.80
N PRO A 40 16.28 4.70 15.46
CA PRO A 40 16.56 4.24 14.11
C PRO A 40 15.66 4.95 13.09
N ALA A 41 16.29 5.54 12.06
CA ALA A 41 15.59 6.32 11.05
C ALA A 41 14.36 5.56 10.52
N PRO A 42 13.20 6.23 10.30
CA PRO A 42 11.93 5.56 10.08
C PRO A 42 11.95 4.72 8.78
N VAL A 43 12.23 3.43 8.93
CA VAL A 43 12.31 2.50 7.80
C VAL A 43 10.92 2.26 7.21
N ARG A 44 10.77 2.57 5.92
CA ARG A 44 9.57 2.21 5.17
C ARG A 44 9.55 0.70 4.93
N TRP A 45 8.79 -0.04 5.73
CA TRP A 45 8.57 -1.46 5.51
C TRP A 45 7.82 -1.72 4.19
N VAL A 46 8.54 -2.18 3.17
CA VAL A 46 7.98 -2.58 1.87
C VAL A 46 8.08 -4.10 1.73
N GLY A 47 7.01 -4.74 1.23
CA GLY A 47 7.01 -6.18 0.97
C GLY A 47 6.59 -7.00 2.19
N SER A 48 7.37 -8.04 2.52
CA SER A 48 7.02 -9.08 3.51
C SER A 48 7.02 -8.61 4.96
N LYS A 49 7.74 -7.53 5.30
CA LYS A 49 7.85 -6.99 6.66
C LYS A 49 6.76 -5.96 7.01
N LEU A 50 5.70 -5.87 6.21
CA LEU A 50 4.61 -4.93 6.45
C LEU A 50 3.75 -5.39 7.62
N LYS A 51 3.57 -4.54 8.65
CA LYS A 51 2.63 -4.80 9.74
C LYS A 51 1.18 -4.73 9.24
N PRO A 52 0.28 -5.64 9.68
CA PRO A 52 -1.15 -5.55 9.39
C PRO A 52 -1.79 -4.30 9.97
N ASP A 53 -2.97 -3.96 9.47
CA ASP A 53 -3.77 -2.83 9.97
C ASP A 53 -4.25 -3.03 11.42
N PRO A 54 -4.19 -2.01 12.32
CA PRO A 54 -4.60 -2.17 13.71
C PRO A 54 -6.10 -2.42 13.94
N ARG A 55 -7.00 -1.87 13.09
CA ARG A 55 -8.46 -1.98 13.28
C ARG A 55 -9.00 -3.27 12.63
N HIS A 56 -8.45 -3.64 11.47
CA HIS A 56 -9.00 -4.69 10.62
C HIS A 56 -8.06 -5.88 10.38
N GLY A 57 -6.81 -5.86 10.86
CA GLY A 57 -5.82 -6.91 10.62
C GLY A 57 -5.36 -7.07 9.16
N SER A 58 -5.88 -6.28 8.23
CA SER A 58 -5.63 -6.48 6.79
C SER A 58 -4.32 -5.85 6.30
N LEU A 59 -3.50 -6.66 5.63
CA LEU A 59 -2.32 -6.19 4.88
C LEU A 59 -2.70 -5.35 3.65
N LEU A 60 -3.93 -5.47 3.13
CA LEU A 60 -4.40 -4.67 1.98
C LEU A 60 -4.64 -3.22 2.41
N ILE A 61 -5.30 -3.02 3.55
CA ILE A 61 -5.56 -1.70 4.14
C ILE A 61 -4.23 -1.02 4.49
N SER A 62 -3.32 -1.72 5.18
CA SER A 62 -1.98 -1.20 5.51
C SER A 62 -1.17 -0.76 4.27
N LYS A 63 -1.26 -1.50 3.14
CA LYS A 63 -0.69 -1.06 1.85
C LYS A 63 -1.39 0.18 1.30
N PHE A 64 -2.72 0.26 1.37
CA PHE A 64 -3.50 1.40 0.88
C PHE A 64 -3.17 2.68 1.66
N VAL A 65 -3.15 2.62 3.00
CA VAL A 65 -2.71 3.70 3.90
C VAL A 65 -1.33 4.22 3.50
N ASN A 66 -0.36 3.31 3.27
CA ASN A 66 1.00 3.66 2.86
C ASN A 66 1.13 4.27 1.44
N CYS A 67 0.07 4.23 0.63
CA CYS A 67 -0.02 4.90 -0.68
C CYS A 67 -0.86 6.19 -0.61
N LEU A 68 -1.85 6.25 0.29
CA LEU A 68 -2.66 7.44 0.56
C LEU A 68 -1.84 8.53 1.28
N MET A 69 -1.01 8.11 2.25
CA MET A 69 -0.15 8.95 3.07
C MET A 69 0.74 9.89 2.25
N TRP A 70 0.86 11.12 2.74
CA TRP A 70 1.70 12.18 2.21
C TRP A 70 2.59 12.72 3.34
N ASP A 71 3.84 13.10 3.04
CA ASP A 71 4.88 13.58 3.99
C ASP A 71 4.97 12.79 5.31
N GLY A 72 4.86 11.45 5.25
CA GLY A 72 4.99 10.58 6.44
C GLY A 72 3.80 10.62 7.42
N LYS A 73 2.73 11.36 7.13
CA LYS A 73 1.56 11.56 8.03
C LYS A 73 0.65 10.32 8.10
N LYS A 74 1.15 9.20 8.66
CA LYS A 74 0.46 7.91 8.67
C LYS A 74 -0.87 7.93 9.41
N SER A 75 -0.90 8.48 10.63
CA SER A 75 -2.10 8.53 11.48
C SER A 75 -3.25 9.31 10.81
N LEU A 76 -2.93 10.35 10.03
CA LEU A 76 -3.92 11.10 9.25
C LEU A 76 -4.48 10.26 8.10
N ALA A 77 -3.65 9.48 7.41
CA ALA A 77 -4.08 8.58 6.35
C ALA A 77 -4.95 7.41 6.88
N GLU A 78 -4.62 6.87 8.06
CA GLU A 78 -5.45 5.89 8.77
C GLU A 78 -6.81 6.49 9.15
N GLY A 79 -6.82 7.69 9.75
CA GLY A 79 -8.07 8.39 10.08
C GLY A 79 -8.97 8.62 8.86
N ILE A 80 -8.41 9.01 7.71
CA ILE A 80 -9.16 9.18 6.45
C ILE A 80 -9.76 7.85 5.96
N ILE A 81 -9.02 6.74 6.08
CA ILE A 81 -9.50 5.41 5.68
C ILE A 81 -10.64 4.95 6.57
N TYR A 82 -10.49 5.08 7.89
CA TYR A 82 -11.50 4.68 8.85
C TYR A 82 -12.78 5.52 8.70
N GLN A 83 -12.66 6.85 8.57
CA GLN A 83 -13.81 7.72 8.27
C GLN A 83 -14.51 7.34 6.95
N ALA A 84 -13.75 6.96 5.92
CA ALA A 84 -14.33 6.50 4.65
C ALA A 84 -15.05 5.14 4.80
N MET A 85 -14.54 4.23 5.62
CA MET A 85 -15.19 2.94 5.93
C MET A 85 -16.46 3.11 6.76
N ASP A 86 -16.45 4.00 7.74
CA ASP A 86 -17.64 4.31 8.54
C ASP A 86 -18.74 4.96 7.65
N GLN A 87 -18.35 5.82 6.70
CA GLN A 87 -19.26 6.36 5.65
C GLN A 87 -19.78 5.31 4.66
N ILE A 88 -18.97 4.30 4.30
CA ILE A 88 -19.41 3.16 3.46
C ILE A 88 -20.47 2.35 4.23
N LYS A 89 -20.22 2.07 5.52
CA LYS A 89 -21.13 1.34 6.39
C LYS A 89 -22.48 2.06 6.53
N GLU A 90 -22.47 3.38 6.70
CA GLU A 90 -23.69 4.20 6.78
C GLU A 90 -24.53 4.12 5.49
N LYS A 91 -23.88 4.18 4.31
CA LYS A 91 -24.58 4.22 3.01
C LYS A 91 -25.08 2.86 2.52
N LEU A 92 -24.34 1.78 2.77
CA LEU A 92 -24.66 0.44 2.26
C LEU A 92 -25.29 -0.48 3.33
N SER A 93 -25.21 -0.13 4.61
CA SER A 93 -25.60 -0.99 5.75
C SER A 93 -24.91 -2.36 5.80
N THR A 94 -23.80 -2.53 5.07
CA THR A 94 -22.96 -3.73 5.03
C THR A 94 -21.62 -3.48 5.71
N ASP A 95 -20.89 -4.56 6.02
CA ASP A 95 -19.49 -4.45 6.47
C ASP A 95 -18.62 -3.76 5.40
N PRO A 96 -17.91 -2.66 5.71
CA PRO A 96 -17.11 -1.93 4.73
C PRO A 96 -15.86 -2.69 4.25
N LEU A 97 -15.37 -3.69 4.99
CA LEU A 97 -14.18 -4.45 4.61
C LEU A 97 -14.35 -5.27 3.31
N PRO A 98 -15.36 -6.16 3.16
CA PRO A 98 -15.59 -6.88 1.92
C PRO A 98 -15.95 -5.93 0.76
N VAL A 99 -16.62 -4.80 1.03
CA VAL A 99 -16.89 -3.76 0.01
C VAL A 99 -15.57 -3.17 -0.50
N PHE A 100 -14.63 -2.83 0.38
CA PHE A 100 -13.31 -2.33 0.01
C PHE A 100 -12.48 -3.35 -0.78
N GLU A 101 -12.49 -4.63 -0.37
CA GLU A 101 -11.78 -5.69 -1.08
C GLU A 101 -12.38 -5.93 -2.47
N GLN A 102 -13.70 -6.04 -2.59
CA GLN A 102 -14.38 -6.21 -3.88
C GLN A 102 -14.22 -4.99 -4.80
N ALA A 103 -14.25 -3.77 -4.26
CA ALA A 103 -13.95 -2.55 -5.02
C ALA A 103 -12.52 -2.58 -5.59
N LEU A 104 -11.54 -3.06 -4.81
CA LEU A 104 -10.17 -3.26 -5.27
C LEU A 104 -10.06 -4.36 -6.34
N GLU A 105 -10.74 -5.50 -6.19
CA GLU A 105 -10.79 -6.54 -7.23
C GLU A 105 -11.38 -6.00 -8.54
N ASN A 106 -12.50 -5.28 -8.47
CA ASN A 106 -13.13 -4.65 -9.64
C ASN A 106 -12.20 -3.65 -10.35
N ALA A 107 -11.37 -2.91 -9.59
CA ALA A 107 -10.43 -1.93 -10.12
C ALA A 107 -9.14 -2.54 -10.72
N LYS A 108 -8.84 -3.84 -10.51
CA LYS A 108 -7.60 -4.46 -11.02
C LYS A 108 -7.60 -4.62 -12.54
N PRO A 109 -6.60 -4.09 -13.26
CA PRO A 109 -6.38 -4.41 -14.66
C PRO A 109 -5.66 -5.75 -14.82
N LEU A 110 -6.19 -6.65 -15.64
CA LEU A 110 -5.52 -7.91 -16.01
C LEU A 110 -4.38 -7.69 -17.01
N VAL A 111 -4.63 -6.83 -18.01
CA VAL A 111 -3.66 -6.42 -19.03
C VAL A 111 -3.36 -4.93 -18.92
N GLU A 112 -2.14 -4.55 -19.28
CA GLU A 112 -1.74 -3.17 -19.54
C GLU A 112 -1.14 -3.07 -20.93
N VAL A 113 -0.85 -1.85 -21.37
CA VAL A 113 -0.16 -1.58 -22.62
C VAL A 113 1.18 -0.92 -22.31
N ARG A 114 2.27 -1.43 -22.90
CA ARG A 114 3.63 -0.89 -22.78
C ARG A 114 4.13 -0.43 -24.14
N SER A 115 4.78 0.74 -24.17
CA SER A 115 5.55 1.15 -25.34
C SER A 115 6.80 0.28 -25.46
N LYS A 116 6.91 -0.48 -26.56
CA LYS A 116 8.09 -1.28 -26.92
C LYS A 116 8.60 -0.81 -28.28
N ARG A 117 9.90 -0.51 -28.38
CA ARG A 117 10.51 -0.12 -29.66
C ARG A 117 10.88 -1.37 -30.44
N ILE A 118 10.44 -1.45 -31.70
CA ILE A 118 10.66 -2.58 -32.60
C ILE A 118 11.11 -2.01 -33.94
N GLY A 119 12.35 -2.30 -34.33
CA GLY A 119 13.00 -1.64 -35.47
C GLY A 119 13.06 -0.12 -35.29
N GLY A 120 12.47 0.61 -36.25
CA GLY A 120 12.45 2.09 -36.26
C GLY A 120 11.34 2.74 -35.43
N ALA A 121 10.28 2.02 -35.05
CA ALA A 121 9.05 2.60 -34.48
C ALA A 121 8.74 2.10 -33.06
N ASN A 122 7.94 2.88 -32.33
CA ASN A 122 7.44 2.54 -31.00
C ASN A 122 6.02 1.98 -31.12
N TYR A 123 5.82 0.74 -30.69
CA TYR A 123 4.53 0.05 -30.72
C TYR A 123 3.94 -0.07 -29.31
N GLN A 124 2.61 -0.04 -29.24
CA GLN A 124 1.86 -0.26 -28.02
C GLN A 124 1.60 -1.76 -27.86
N VAL A 125 2.43 -2.43 -27.06
CA VAL A 125 2.39 -3.88 -26.86
C VAL A 125 1.56 -4.21 -25.60
N PRO A 126 0.48 -5.00 -25.71
CA PRO A 126 -0.26 -5.45 -24.54
C PRO A 126 0.54 -6.51 -23.77
N VAL A 127 0.57 -6.40 -22.44
CA VAL A 127 1.31 -7.30 -21.54
C VAL A 127 0.43 -7.67 -20.34
N GLU A 128 0.44 -8.94 -19.94
CA GLU A 128 -0.25 -9.39 -18.72
C GLU A 128 0.38 -8.78 -17.46
N VAL A 129 -0.45 -8.30 -16.55
CA VAL A 129 -0.01 -7.64 -15.32
C VAL A 129 0.03 -8.67 -14.18
N SER A 130 1.20 -8.85 -13.56
CA SER A 130 1.34 -9.74 -12.40
C SER A 130 0.50 -9.28 -11.20
N LYS A 131 -0.10 -10.22 -10.44
CA LYS A 131 -1.06 -9.94 -9.35
C LYS A 131 -0.63 -8.83 -8.37
N LYS A 132 0.64 -8.82 -7.95
CA LYS A 132 1.22 -7.77 -7.09
C LYS A 132 1.12 -6.38 -7.72
N ARG A 133 1.37 -6.29 -9.02
CA ARG A 133 1.32 -5.05 -9.81
C ARG A 133 -0.11 -4.64 -10.16
N GLN A 134 -1.03 -5.60 -10.37
CA GLN A 134 -2.46 -5.31 -10.51
C GLN A 134 -2.99 -4.57 -9.27
N GLN A 135 -2.67 -5.09 -8.07
CA GLN A 135 -3.02 -4.44 -6.80
C GLN A 135 -2.45 -3.01 -6.72
N THR A 136 -1.18 -2.81 -7.08
CA THR A 136 -0.54 -1.48 -7.05
C THR A 136 -1.18 -0.51 -8.05
N LEU A 137 -1.57 -0.96 -9.25
CA LEU A 137 -2.28 -0.13 -10.22
C LEU A 137 -3.68 0.26 -9.73
N ALA A 138 -4.45 -0.70 -9.20
CA ALA A 138 -5.78 -0.44 -8.65
C ALA A 138 -5.75 0.62 -7.54
N ILE A 139 -4.88 0.44 -6.54
CA ILE A 139 -4.68 1.42 -5.46
C ILE A 139 -4.31 2.80 -6.03
N ARG A 140 -3.38 2.85 -6.99
CA ARG A 140 -2.93 4.10 -7.61
C ARG A 140 -4.08 4.81 -8.34
N TRP A 141 -4.88 4.10 -9.13
CA TRP A 141 -5.96 4.69 -9.92
C TRP A 141 -7.09 5.22 -9.03
N ILE A 142 -7.46 4.50 -7.96
CA ILE A 142 -8.42 4.98 -6.94
C ILE A 142 -7.90 6.28 -6.30
N LEU A 143 -6.62 6.32 -5.91
CA LEU A 143 -6.02 7.51 -5.29
C LEU A 143 -5.92 8.70 -6.26
N GLU A 144 -5.60 8.45 -7.54
CA GLU A 144 -5.61 9.48 -8.59
C GLU A 144 -7.01 10.07 -8.77
N ALA A 145 -8.05 9.23 -8.83
CA ALA A 145 -9.44 9.66 -8.94
C ALA A 145 -9.91 10.51 -7.74
N VAL A 146 -9.64 10.04 -6.51
CA VAL A 146 -9.97 10.76 -5.26
C VAL A 146 -9.25 12.11 -5.16
N ARG A 147 -8.00 12.19 -5.66
CA ARG A 147 -7.22 13.44 -5.72
C ARG A 147 -7.72 14.39 -6.80
N ALA A 148 -8.19 13.87 -7.95
CA ALA A 148 -8.75 14.68 -9.04
C ALA A 148 -10.11 15.31 -8.70
N ARG A 149 -10.98 14.62 -7.93
CA ARG A 149 -12.27 15.16 -7.47
C ARG A 149 -12.07 16.36 -6.52
N LYS A 150 -12.63 17.53 -6.88
CA LYS A 150 -12.60 18.78 -6.07
C LYS A 150 -13.85 18.93 -5.19
N GLY A 151 -13.81 19.82 -4.20
CA GLY A 151 -14.99 20.35 -3.50
C GLY A 151 -15.54 19.57 -2.28
N ARG A 152 -14.97 18.41 -1.92
CA ARG A 152 -15.38 17.61 -0.75
C ARG A 152 -14.20 17.10 0.06
N ALA A 153 -14.44 16.70 1.30
CA ALA A 153 -13.42 16.14 2.18
C ALA A 153 -12.85 14.82 1.62
N THR A 154 -11.57 14.52 1.91
CA THR A 154 -10.89 13.36 1.29
C THR A 154 -11.52 12.03 1.66
N HIS A 155 -12.03 11.86 2.89
CA HIS A 155 -12.72 10.63 3.31
C HIS A 155 -14.05 10.43 2.56
N GLU A 156 -14.85 11.49 2.35
CA GLU A 156 -16.10 11.42 1.58
C GLU A 156 -15.86 11.03 0.12
N LYS A 157 -14.84 11.64 -0.49
CA LYS A 157 -14.44 11.36 -1.88
C LYS A 157 -13.94 9.93 -2.03
N LEU A 158 -13.18 9.43 -1.05
CA LEU A 158 -12.68 8.06 -1.01
C LEU A 158 -13.83 7.06 -0.83
N ALA A 159 -14.74 7.31 0.12
CA ALA A 159 -15.94 6.49 0.33
C ALA A 159 -16.77 6.41 -0.97
N GLN A 160 -16.99 7.55 -1.64
CA GLN A 160 -17.74 7.56 -2.89
C GLN A 160 -17.03 6.80 -4.02
N GLU A 161 -15.72 7.02 -4.25
CA GLU A 161 -14.99 6.29 -5.31
C GLU A 161 -14.95 4.78 -5.03
N LEU A 162 -14.87 4.35 -3.77
CA LEU A 162 -14.94 2.92 -3.39
C LEU A 162 -16.33 2.31 -3.64
N ILE A 163 -17.41 3.03 -3.34
CA ILE A 163 -18.79 2.61 -3.65
C ILE A 163 -19.01 2.55 -5.17
N ASP A 164 -18.53 3.56 -5.90
CA ASP A 164 -18.58 3.58 -7.37
C ASP A 164 -17.83 2.34 -7.92
N CYS A 165 -16.61 2.06 -7.46
CA CYS A 165 -15.82 0.88 -7.85
C CYS A 165 -16.49 -0.46 -7.48
N TYR A 166 -17.12 -0.55 -6.31
CA TYR A 166 -17.89 -1.73 -5.90
C TYR A 166 -19.04 -2.01 -6.88
N ASN A 167 -19.76 -0.97 -7.27
CA ASN A 167 -20.84 -1.01 -8.27
C ASN A 167 -20.35 -1.11 -9.73
N LYS A 168 -19.03 -1.23 -9.96
CA LYS A 168 -18.40 -1.25 -11.30
C LYS A 168 -18.68 0.02 -12.12
N THR A 169 -18.76 1.17 -11.47
CA THR A 169 -18.91 2.49 -12.10
C THR A 169 -17.79 3.45 -11.64
N GLY A 170 -17.83 4.69 -12.11
CA GLY A 170 -16.87 5.73 -11.72
C GLY A 170 -15.57 5.76 -12.53
N THR A 171 -14.73 6.74 -12.20
CA THR A 171 -13.56 7.11 -13.03
C THR A 171 -12.46 6.06 -13.02
N THR A 172 -12.27 5.36 -11.90
CA THR A 172 -11.31 4.24 -11.79
C THR A 172 -11.68 3.09 -12.73
N ILE A 173 -12.97 2.70 -12.76
CA ILE A 173 -13.44 1.61 -13.62
C ILE A 173 -13.37 2.01 -15.10
N GLN A 174 -13.75 3.25 -15.45
CA GLN A 174 -13.60 3.75 -16.82
C GLN A 174 -12.13 3.70 -17.28
N LYS A 175 -11.18 4.00 -16.40
CA LYS A 175 -9.73 3.91 -16.68
C LYS A 175 -9.26 2.47 -16.91
N ARG A 176 -9.77 1.52 -16.13
CA ARG A 176 -9.54 0.07 -16.34
C ARG A 176 -10.06 -0.39 -17.69
N GLU A 177 -11.31 -0.08 -18.02
CA GLU A 177 -11.95 -0.45 -19.28
C GLU A 177 -11.24 0.16 -20.50
N ASN A 178 -10.86 1.44 -20.42
CA ASN A 178 -10.10 2.08 -21.49
C ASN A 178 -8.73 1.42 -21.69
N THR A 179 -8.09 0.95 -20.62
CA THR A 179 -6.82 0.20 -20.70
C THR A 179 -7.03 -1.16 -21.36
N HIS A 180 -8.13 -1.87 -21.04
CA HIS A 180 -8.46 -3.17 -21.65
C HIS A 180 -8.83 -3.03 -23.13
N ARG A 181 -9.69 -2.07 -23.48
CA ARG A 181 -10.04 -1.74 -24.87
C ARG A 181 -8.80 -1.39 -25.70
N MET A 182 -7.87 -0.62 -25.13
CA MET A 182 -6.60 -0.27 -25.80
C MET A 182 -5.67 -1.48 -25.96
N ALA A 183 -5.66 -2.41 -25.01
CA ALA A 183 -4.91 -3.68 -25.13
C ALA A 183 -5.53 -4.62 -26.18
N GLU A 184 -6.86 -4.71 -26.23
CA GLU A 184 -7.61 -5.50 -27.23
C GLU A 184 -7.38 -4.97 -28.65
N ALA A 185 -7.44 -3.65 -28.85
CA ALA A 185 -7.14 -3.01 -30.14
C ALA A 185 -5.71 -3.31 -30.64
N ASN A 186 -4.76 -3.53 -29.72
CA ASN A 186 -3.37 -3.86 -30.02
C ASN A 186 -3.03 -5.35 -29.86
N LYS A 187 -4.05 -6.23 -29.76
CA LYS A 187 -3.86 -7.67 -29.51
C LYS A 187 -2.97 -8.38 -30.53
N ALA A 188 -2.91 -7.89 -31.78
CA ALA A 188 -1.99 -8.38 -32.80
C ALA A 188 -0.51 -8.27 -32.41
N PHE A 189 -0.16 -7.30 -31.55
CA PHE A 189 1.22 -7.09 -31.08
C PHE A 189 1.56 -7.87 -29.79
N SER A 190 0.62 -8.65 -29.22
CA SER A 190 0.85 -9.47 -28.01
C SER A 190 2.04 -10.44 -28.15
N HIS A 191 2.33 -10.89 -29.39
CA HIS A 191 3.46 -11.76 -29.68
C HIS A 191 4.83 -11.10 -29.43
N PHE A 192 4.86 -9.77 -29.29
CA PHE A 192 6.06 -9.01 -28.98
C PHE A 192 6.17 -8.62 -27.50
N ALA A 193 5.37 -9.19 -26.58
CA ALA A 193 5.43 -8.89 -25.14
C ALA A 193 6.83 -9.12 -24.54
#